data_AF-A0A5R8Q9P1-F1
#
_entry.id   AF-A0A5R8Q9P1-F1
#
_cell.length_a   1.000
_cell.length_b   1.000
_cell.length_c   1.000
_cell.angle_alpha   90.00
_cell.angle_beta   90.00
_cell.angle_gamma   90.00
#
_symmetry.space_group_name_H-M   'P 1'
#
loop_
_entity.id
_entity.type
_entity.pdbx_description
1 polymer ?
#
loop_
_entity_poly.entity_id
_entity_poly.type
_entity_poly.pdbx_seq_one_letter_code
_entity_poly.pdbx_strand_id
1 'polypeptide(L)'
;METKKLETGAAPQKLGEYLSRTREKAPMHAGHGAGGAQSVRKDDYRGHEIEIVTTYKILVDGKKIRAPLGVDAAGRVHCHSLPNYQTASAVDMVRALIDGFPEEFEPKPTQRKSRPASRRKSRSAAKKGSKHEH
;
A
#
# COMPACT_ATOMS: atom_id res chain seq x y z
N MET A 1 -4.42 21.70 -35.38
CA MET A 1 -5.09 21.35 -34.10
C MET A 1 -6.43 22.03 -34.07
N GLU A 2 -7.54 21.33 -33.76
CA GLU A 2 -8.87 21.94 -33.75
C GLU A 2 -9.16 22.61 -32.40
N THR A 3 -8.89 23.91 -32.32
CA THR A 3 -9.00 24.72 -31.10
C THR A 3 -10.41 24.72 -30.49
N LYS A 4 -11.46 24.74 -31.32
CA LYS A 4 -12.86 24.69 -30.86
C LYS A 4 -13.21 23.41 -30.08
N LYS A 5 -12.60 22.28 -30.45
CA LYS A 5 -12.80 21.01 -29.71
C LYS A 5 -12.11 21.05 -28.35
N LEU A 6 -10.96 21.69 -28.26
CA LEU A 6 -10.24 21.88 -26.99
C LEU A 6 -10.99 22.83 -26.05
N GLU A 7 -11.50 23.95 -26.56
CA GLU A 7 -12.32 24.89 -25.76
C GLU A 7 -13.57 24.22 -25.21
N THR A 8 -14.26 23.44 -26.04
CA THR A 8 -15.46 22.71 -25.62
C THR A 8 -15.13 21.64 -24.58
N GLY A 9 -14.00 20.94 -24.73
CA GLY A 9 -13.55 19.92 -23.78
C GLY A 9 -13.05 20.49 -22.45
N ALA A 10 -12.47 21.69 -22.48
CA ALA A 10 -11.95 22.40 -21.31
C ALA A 10 -13.03 23.21 -20.56
N ALA A 11 -14.24 23.33 -21.11
CA ALA A 11 -15.36 23.99 -20.46
C ALA A 11 -15.61 23.39 -19.05
N PRO A 12 -15.72 24.21 -17.99
CA PRO A 12 -15.75 23.73 -16.60
C PRO A 12 -16.76 22.61 -16.33
N GLN A 13 -17.93 22.69 -16.96
CA GLN A 13 -19.01 21.71 -16.82
C GLN A 13 -18.64 20.36 -17.43
N LYS A 14 -18.15 20.34 -18.69
CA LYS A 14 -17.76 19.10 -19.36
C LYS A 14 -16.56 18.45 -18.68
N LEU A 15 -15.60 19.25 -18.23
CA LEU A 15 -14.46 18.77 -17.46
C LEU A 15 -14.92 18.18 -16.11
N GLY A 16 -15.81 18.86 -15.39
CA GLY A 16 -16.36 18.37 -14.11
C GLY A 16 -17.12 17.05 -14.25
N GLU A 17 -17.95 16.92 -15.28
CA GLU A 17 -18.67 15.66 -15.59
C GLU A 17 -17.72 14.53 -15.99
N TYR A 18 -16.66 14.85 -16.73
CA TYR A 18 -15.63 13.88 -17.09
C TYR A 18 -14.86 13.40 -15.86
N LEU A 19 -14.43 14.31 -14.99
CA LEU A 19 -13.70 13.97 -13.75
C LEU A 19 -14.58 13.16 -12.79
N SER A 20 -15.86 13.51 -12.66
CA SER A 20 -16.80 12.77 -11.80
C SER A 20 -16.99 11.33 -12.29
N ARG A 21 -17.22 11.14 -13.60
CA ARG A 21 -17.32 9.80 -14.21
C ARG A 21 -16.03 9.01 -14.12
N THR A 22 -14.89 9.69 -14.24
CA THR A 22 -13.57 9.06 -14.15
C THR A 22 -13.24 8.69 -12.72
N ARG A 23 -13.69 9.43 -11.71
CA ARG A 23 -13.52 9.08 -10.29
C ARG A 23 -14.20 7.75 -9.95
N GLU A 24 -15.42 7.54 -10.44
CA GLU A 24 -16.18 6.30 -10.22
C GLU A 24 -15.57 5.09 -10.96
N LYS A 25 -14.90 5.35 -12.09
CA LYS A 25 -14.23 4.34 -12.92
C LYS A 25 -12.72 4.30 -12.72
N ALA A 26 -12.19 5.11 -11.82
CA ALA A 26 -10.76 5.17 -11.56
C ALA A 26 -10.40 3.76 -11.07
N PRO A 27 -9.47 3.06 -11.74
CA PRO A 27 -8.97 1.81 -11.18
C PRO A 27 -8.48 2.16 -9.78
N MET A 28 -9.06 1.51 -8.73
CA MET A 28 -8.43 1.49 -7.41
C MET A 28 -6.96 1.18 -7.69
N HIS A 29 -6.06 2.11 -7.36
CA HIS A 29 -4.65 2.11 -7.78
C HIS A 29 -4.19 0.67 -8.03
N ALA A 30 -4.06 0.31 -9.32
CA ALA A 30 -3.67 -1.03 -9.71
C ALA A 30 -2.42 -1.37 -8.91
N GLY A 31 -2.55 -2.38 -8.04
CA GLY A 31 -1.81 -2.46 -6.78
C GLY A 31 -0.34 -2.11 -6.91
N HIS A 32 0.18 -1.33 -5.96
CA HIS A 32 1.61 -1.16 -5.74
C HIS A 32 2.27 -2.54 -5.92
N GLY A 33 2.99 -2.68 -7.04
CA GLY A 33 3.43 -3.95 -7.54
C GLY A 33 4.13 -4.75 -6.45
N ALA A 34 3.99 -6.06 -6.49
CA ALA A 34 4.58 -7.00 -5.54
C ALA A 34 6.13 -6.97 -5.47
N GLY A 35 6.79 -6.04 -6.16
CA GLY A 35 8.21 -5.77 -6.01
C GLY A 35 8.47 -5.12 -4.67
N GLY A 36 9.38 -5.71 -3.88
CA GLY A 36 9.89 -5.06 -2.68
C GLY A 36 10.48 -3.68 -3.00
N ALA A 37 10.79 -2.90 -1.98
CA ALA A 37 11.52 -1.64 -2.10
C ALA A 37 13.00 -1.91 -2.46
N GLN A 38 13.24 -2.54 -3.62
CA GLN A 38 14.54 -2.90 -4.14
C GLN A 38 14.86 -2.00 -5.33
N SER A 39 16.07 -1.45 -5.32
CA SER A 39 16.64 -0.66 -6.41
C SER A 39 18.03 -1.20 -6.74
N VAL A 40 18.32 -1.36 -8.02
CA VAL A 40 19.65 -1.78 -8.51
C VAL A 40 20.22 -0.62 -9.32
N ARG A 41 21.45 -0.22 -9.02
CA ARG A 41 22.22 0.75 -9.80
C ARG A 41 23.50 0.06 -10.28
N LYS A 42 23.85 0.28 -11.54
CA LYS A 42 25.10 -0.23 -12.12
C LYS A 42 25.93 0.94 -12.63
N ASP A 43 27.24 0.83 -12.53
CA ASP A 43 28.20 1.78 -13.06
C ASP A 43 29.51 1.06 -13.41
N ASP A 44 30.36 1.66 -14.23
CA ASP A 44 31.67 1.15 -14.59
C ASP A 44 32.73 2.21 -14.34
N TYR A 45 33.67 1.96 -13.43
CA TYR A 45 34.70 2.94 -13.08
C TYR A 45 36.10 2.34 -13.15
N ARG A 46 36.92 2.87 -14.07
CA ARG A 46 38.32 2.46 -14.29
C ARG A 46 38.50 0.95 -14.53
N GLY A 47 37.54 0.35 -15.26
CA GLY A 47 37.56 -1.08 -15.58
C GLY A 47 36.94 -1.99 -14.52
N HIS A 48 36.27 -1.43 -13.50
CA HIS A 48 35.53 -2.18 -12.50
C HIS A 48 34.03 -1.98 -12.69
N GLU A 49 33.27 -3.08 -12.84
CA GLU A 49 31.81 -3.06 -12.75
C GLU A 49 31.40 -2.84 -11.29
N ILE A 50 30.51 -1.89 -11.07
CA ILE A 50 29.93 -1.53 -9.79
C ILE A 50 28.45 -1.88 -9.87
N GLU A 51 27.97 -2.70 -8.95
CA GLU A 51 26.55 -2.96 -8.75
C GLU A 51 26.14 -2.61 -7.31
N ILE A 52 25.15 -1.74 -7.18
CA ILE A 52 24.59 -1.33 -5.88
C ILE A 52 23.13 -1.77 -5.83
N VAL A 53 22.85 -2.76 -4.98
CA VAL A 53 21.50 -3.21 -4.67
C VAL A 53 21.07 -2.60 -3.34
N THR A 54 20.07 -1.73 -3.37
CA THR A 54 19.46 -1.11 -2.20
C THR A 54 18.15 -1.79 -1.88
N THR A 55 17.97 -2.30 -0.66
CA THR A 55 16.69 -2.86 -0.19
C THR A 55 16.22 -2.13 1.06
N TYR A 56 15.02 -1.55 1.03
CA TYR A 56 14.43 -0.91 2.20
C TYR A 56 13.43 -1.82 2.92
N LYS A 57 13.60 -1.94 4.24
CA LYS A 57 12.55 -2.42 5.15
C LYS A 57 11.93 -1.20 5.82
N ILE A 58 10.77 -0.77 5.34
CA ILE A 58 10.10 0.42 5.84
C ILE A 58 8.96 -0.01 6.75
N LEU A 59 8.94 0.54 7.97
CA LEU A 59 7.86 0.40 8.91
C LEU A 59 7.35 1.78 9.29
N VAL A 60 6.03 1.96 9.19
CA VAL A 60 5.32 3.12 9.73
C VAL A 60 4.40 2.59 10.82
N ASP A 61 4.54 3.09 12.05
CA ASP A 61 3.82 2.59 13.23
C ASP A 61 3.93 1.07 13.43
N GLY A 62 5.12 0.52 13.16
CA GLY A 62 5.39 -0.92 13.24
C GLY A 62 4.76 -1.76 12.11
N LYS A 63 4.00 -1.15 11.19
CA LYS A 63 3.42 -1.82 10.03
C LYS A 63 4.36 -1.70 8.84
N LYS A 64 4.68 -2.84 8.22
CA LYS A 64 5.46 -2.85 6.98
C LYS A 64 4.65 -2.20 5.87
N ILE A 65 5.19 -1.16 5.25
CA ILE A 65 4.59 -0.56 4.06
C ILE A 65 5.25 -1.13 2.80
N ARG A 66 4.49 -1.16 1.70
CA ARG A 66 4.98 -1.55 0.38
C ARG A 66 5.03 -0.31 -0.51
N ALA A 67 6.09 0.46 -0.36
CA ALA A 67 6.40 1.58 -1.23
C ALA A 67 7.57 1.17 -2.15
N PRO A 68 7.38 1.05 -3.46
CA PRO A 68 8.49 0.81 -4.38
C PRO A 68 9.36 2.07 -4.43
N LEU A 69 10.43 2.06 -3.64
CA LEU A 69 11.44 3.12 -3.64
C LEU A 69 12.56 2.76 -4.60
N GLY A 70 12.81 3.67 -5.54
CA GLY A 70 13.99 3.67 -6.38
C GLY A 70 15.01 4.68 -5.86
N VAL A 71 16.28 4.45 -6.15
CA VAL A 71 17.36 5.40 -5.87
C VAL A 71 18.13 5.62 -7.17
N ASP A 72 18.38 6.88 -7.52
CA ASP A 72 19.10 7.24 -8.73
C ASP A 72 20.63 7.28 -8.53
N ALA A 73 21.37 7.55 -9.62
CA ALA A 73 22.83 7.61 -9.60
C ALA A 73 23.39 8.72 -8.69
N ALA A 74 22.64 9.80 -8.47
CA ALA A 74 22.99 10.87 -7.53
C ALA A 74 22.62 10.53 -6.08
N GLY A 75 22.06 9.34 -5.83
CA GLY A 75 21.63 8.89 -4.52
C GLY A 75 20.28 9.42 -4.07
N ARG A 76 19.50 10.07 -4.96
CA ARG A 76 18.17 10.59 -4.61
C ARG A 76 17.13 9.49 -4.70
N VAL A 77 16.21 9.51 -3.74
CA VAL A 77 15.10 8.55 -3.63
C VAL A 77 13.90 9.06 -4.40
N HIS A 78 13.31 8.20 -5.22
CA HIS A 78 12.09 8.43 -5.99
C HIS A 78 11.07 7.31 -5.74
N CYS A 79 9.79 7.61 -5.93
CA CYS A 79 8.71 6.63 -5.85
C CYS A 79 7.75 6.82 -7.01
N HIS A 80 7.28 5.73 -7.63
CA HIS A 80 6.28 5.82 -8.70
C HIS A 80 5.01 6.54 -8.21
N SER A 81 4.57 6.33 -6.97
CA SER A 81 3.36 6.98 -6.44
C SER A 81 3.48 8.52 -6.40
N LEU A 82 4.71 9.04 -6.40
CA LEU A 82 5.02 10.47 -6.38
C LEU A 82 6.06 10.79 -7.48
N PRO A 83 5.69 10.73 -8.77
CA PRO A 83 6.65 10.73 -9.89
C PRO A 83 7.42 12.06 -10.03
N ASN A 84 6.84 13.15 -9.53
CA ASN A 84 7.45 14.48 -9.56
C ASN A 84 8.25 14.82 -8.29
N TYR A 85 8.39 13.87 -7.36
CA TYR A 85 9.13 14.05 -6.12
C TYR A 85 10.42 13.22 -6.13
N GLN A 86 11.53 13.88 -5.78
CA GLN A 86 12.81 13.24 -5.51
C GLN A 86 13.43 13.84 -4.26
N THR A 87 13.78 12.99 -3.31
CA THR A 87 14.29 13.41 -2.00
C THR A 87 15.70 12.88 -1.78
N ALA A 88 16.47 13.54 -0.92
CA ALA A 88 17.79 13.04 -0.53
C ALA A 88 17.72 11.84 0.43
N SER A 89 16.56 11.61 1.06
CA SER A 89 16.37 10.61 2.11
C SER A 89 15.10 9.80 1.89
N ALA A 90 15.20 8.49 2.12
CA ALA A 90 14.02 7.61 2.11
C ALA A 90 12.99 8.02 3.18
N VAL A 91 13.43 8.62 4.30
CA VAL A 91 12.52 9.13 5.33
C VAL A 91 11.67 10.28 4.80
N ASP A 92 12.28 11.20 4.05
CA ASP A 92 11.55 12.35 3.47
C ASP A 92 10.57 11.89 2.40
N MET A 93 10.95 10.89 1.60
CA MET A 93 10.01 10.25 0.67
C MET A 93 8.83 9.60 1.40
N VAL A 94 9.07 8.92 2.52
CA VAL A 94 8.00 8.32 3.33
C VAL A 94 7.10 9.40 3.94
N ARG A 95 7.63 10.54 4.39
CA ARG A 95 6.82 11.68 4.84
C ARG A 95 5.91 12.19 3.70
N ALA A 96 6.47 12.40 2.51
CA ALA A 96 5.69 12.82 1.35
C ALA A 96 4.58 11.82 0.97
N LEU A 97 4.84 10.51 1.14
CA LEU A 97 3.81 9.48 0.95
C LEU A 97 2.70 9.56 2.00
N ILE A 98 3.04 9.79 3.28
CA ILE A 98 2.05 9.98 4.36
C ILE A 98 1.20 11.22 4.09
N ASP A 99 1.84 12.33 3.71
CA ASP A 99 1.14 13.59 3.45
C ASP A 99 0.25 13.50 2.19
N GLY A 100 0.69 12.77 1.16
CA GLY A 100 -0.03 12.62 -0.10
C GLY A 100 -1.14 11.57 -0.09
N PHE A 101 -1.03 10.54 0.76
CA PHE A 101 -1.95 9.40 0.82
C PHE A 101 -2.32 9.02 2.26
N PRO A 102 -2.80 9.94 3.10
CA PRO A 102 -3.00 9.71 4.54
C PRO A 102 -3.89 8.49 4.83
N GLU A 103 -4.92 8.26 4.01
CA GLU A 103 -5.86 7.14 4.12
C GLU A 103 -5.21 5.75 4.00
N GLU A 104 -4.04 5.65 3.37
CA GLU A 104 -3.31 4.37 3.28
C GLU A 104 -2.61 4.01 4.59
N PHE A 105 -2.34 5.01 5.43
CA PHE A 105 -1.64 4.86 6.71
C PHE A 105 -2.63 4.82 7.89
N GLU A 106 -3.85 5.29 7.69
CA GLU A 106 -4.90 5.22 8.70
C GLU A 106 -5.26 3.78 9.09
N PRO A 107 -5.51 3.51 10.38
CA PRO A 107 -5.96 2.20 10.82
C PRO A 107 -7.36 1.91 10.26
N LYS A 108 -7.45 0.98 9.30
CA LYS A 108 -8.76 0.48 8.83
C LYS A 108 -9.58 -0.03 10.03
N PRO A 109 -10.84 0.42 10.21
CA PRO A 109 -11.69 -0.07 11.28
C PRO A 109 -11.80 -1.58 11.14
N THR A 110 -11.35 -2.29 12.17
CA THR A 110 -11.37 -3.75 12.19
C THR A 110 -12.80 -4.22 11.99
N GLN A 111 -13.10 -4.82 10.83
CA GLN A 111 -14.26 -5.69 10.71
C GLN A 111 -13.99 -6.88 11.63
N ARG A 112 -14.45 -6.78 12.88
CA ARG A 112 -14.52 -7.91 13.80
C ARG A 112 -15.38 -8.95 13.10
N LYS A 113 -14.76 -9.96 12.48
CA LYS A 113 -15.44 -11.17 12.05
C LYS A 113 -16.11 -11.74 13.30
N SER A 114 -17.43 -11.53 13.42
CA SER A 114 -18.25 -12.19 14.42
C SER A 114 -18.13 -13.69 14.17
N ARG A 115 -17.27 -14.36 14.94
CA ARG A 115 -17.25 -15.83 15.00
C ARG A 115 -18.63 -16.26 15.48
N PRO A 116 -19.38 -17.10 14.74
CA PRO A 116 -20.61 -17.67 15.28
C PRO A 116 -20.24 -18.48 16.52
N ALA A 117 -20.96 -18.24 17.61
CA ALA A 117 -20.79 -18.96 18.87
C ALA A 117 -21.01 -20.45 18.61
N SER A 118 -19.92 -21.23 18.64
CA SER A 118 -20.00 -22.69 18.65
C SER A 118 -20.80 -23.10 19.88
N ARG A 119 -21.99 -23.63 19.62
CA ARG A 119 -22.96 -24.14 20.58
C ARG A 119 -22.33 -25.36 21.25
N ARG A 120 -21.63 -25.12 22.36
CA ARG A 120 -20.98 -26.14 23.19
C ARG A 120 -22.08 -26.99 23.85
N LYS A 121 -22.41 -28.14 23.25
CA LYS A 121 -23.29 -29.15 23.86
C LYS A 121 -22.70 -29.58 25.20
N SER A 122 -23.36 -29.19 26.28
CA SER A 122 -23.14 -29.69 27.63
C SER A 122 -23.45 -31.19 27.67
N ARG A 123 -22.42 -32.04 27.85
CA ARG A 123 -22.64 -33.40 28.38
C ARG A 123 -22.82 -33.27 29.88
N SER A 124 -24.05 -33.51 30.34
CA SER A 124 -24.45 -33.59 31.73
C SER A 124 -23.80 -34.79 32.42
N ALA A 125 -23.21 -34.56 33.59
CA ALA A 125 -22.79 -35.58 34.53
C ALA A 125 -24.02 -36.18 35.25
N ALA A 126 -24.08 -37.51 35.34
CA ALA A 126 -24.92 -38.24 36.30
C ALA A 126 -24.02 -39.34 36.91
N LYS A 127 -23.42 -39.11 38.08
CA LYS A 127 -23.88 -39.33 39.47
C LYS A 127 -23.64 -40.79 39.93
N LYS A 128 -22.76 -40.90 40.94
CA LYS A 128 -22.32 -42.10 41.69
C LYS A 128 -23.39 -42.66 42.65
N GLY A 129 -23.31 -43.97 42.92
CA GLY A 129 -23.77 -44.70 44.13
C GLY A 129 -24.83 -45.76 43.82
N SER A 130 -24.93 -46.95 44.45
CA SER A 130 -24.17 -47.70 45.47
C SER A 130 -24.85 -49.10 45.63
N LYS A 131 -24.12 -50.13 46.11
CA LYS A 131 -24.57 -51.43 46.74
C LYS A 131 -25.26 -52.49 45.84
N HIS A 132 -25.18 -53.83 46.06
CA HIS A 132 -24.80 -54.70 47.18
C HIS A 132 -24.33 -56.10 46.66
N GLU A 133 -23.53 -56.81 47.46
CA GLU A 133 -23.23 -58.26 47.37
C GLU A 133 -24.49 -59.15 47.39
N HIS A 134 -24.42 -60.30 46.70
CA HIS A 134 -24.63 -61.63 47.30
C HIS A 134 -24.04 -62.73 46.42
#